data_AF-M2ZGU5-F1
#
_entry.id   AF-M2ZGU5-F1
#
_cell.length_a   1.000
_cell.length_b   1.000
_cell.length_c   1.000
_cell.angle_alpha   90.00
_cell.angle_beta   90.00
_cell.angle_gamma   90.00
#
_symmetry.space_group_name_H-M   'P 1'
#
loop_
_entity.id
_entity.type
_entity.pdbx_description
1 polymer ?
#
loop_
_entity_poly.entity_id
_entity_poly.type
_entity_poly.pdbx_seq_one_letter_code
_entity_poly.pdbx_strand_id
1 'polypeptide(L)'
;MAWDQGRNDPIRTLEGANVEVVASESSGTAYWQWQEQGVQALGVWTERKAGAGEDAEPLLIHRNHAAEGLIAVFDGAGGAGSAGAGLTPDGRERTGAWVGSRTARAATEEWYVRVAEDYADLDAAGLKSLLDLRLGQMAIGNPSKLGGSMRRTLPTTLASIRYEVGDDAVRWQVFWAGDSRCYLLEESGLQQLSLDDTDSADALTLLIEDPPMTNLVSADRQFVVNSAHGGARTPCVLLCATDGFFGYVRGPADFEYFLLRSLSTAVDLDHWASNLIETVCSYTGDDASLSLVALGFRDFEDLRGQYAARLGLVRAEFWEPLRAAEAGTDRECFVAARKGSWERYRSGYERRMPFKEEDR
;
A
#
# COMPACT_ATOMS: atom_id res chain seq x y z
N MET A 1 -12.13 28.72 -15.45
CA MET A 1 -10.67 28.70 -15.65
C MET A 1 -10.34 27.38 -16.30
N ALA A 2 -9.78 27.46 -17.51
CA ALA A 2 -9.64 26.33 -18.42
C ALA A 2 -8.51 25.39 -17.96
N TRP A 3 -8.87 24.14 -17.70
CA TRP A 3 -7.94 23.03 -17.60
C TRP A 3 -8.12 22.23 -18.89
N ASP A 4 -7.30 22.55 -19.90
CA ASP A 4 -7.14 21.73 -21.10
C ASP A 4 -5.65 21.56 -21.38
N GLN A 5 -5.21 20.31 -21.27
CA GLN A 5 -4.32 19.58 -22.18
C GLN A 5 -3.73 18.40 -21.42
N GLY A 6 -3.81 17.20 -22.01
CA GLY A 6 -3.21 15.98 -21.50
C GLY A 6 -1.73 16.18 -21.15
N ARG A 7 -1.40 15.84 -19.92
CA ARG A 7 -0.05 15.69 -19.38
C ARG A 7 -0.13 14.34 -18.63
N ASN A 8 0.67 13.29 -18.88
CA ASN A 8 2.13 13.29 -19.04
C ASN A 8 2.85 14.28 -18.12
N ASP A 9 2.23 14.66 -16.99
CA ASP A 9 2.95 15.34 -15.93
C ASP A 9 3.58 14.21 -15.09
N PRO A 10 4.91 14.01 -15.18
CA PRO A 10 5.59 13.05 -14.33
C PRO A 10 5.35 13.44 -12.87
N ILE A 11 5.37 12.44 -11.99
CA ILE A 11 5.64 12.65 -10.56
C ILE A 11 6.82 13.61 -10.50
N ARG A 12 6.60 14.82 -9.97
CA ARG A 12 7.60 15.88 -9.97
C ARG A 12 8.68 15.50 -8.97
N THR A 13 9.79 15.00 -9.48
CA THR A 13 11.01 14.88 -8.69
C THR A 13 11.62 16.29 -8.56
N LEU A 14 11.78 16.73 -7.32
CA LEU A 14 12.67 17.86 -7.02
C LEU A 14 14.09 17.41 -7.37
N GLU A 15 14.59 17.90 -8.50
CA GLU A 15 15.97 17.81 -9.00
C GLU A 15 16.70 16.46 -8.77
N GLY A 16 16.70 15.59 -9.78
CA GLY A 16 17.80 14.62 -9.97
C GLY A 16 17.44 13.13 -9.98
N ALA A 17 16.23 12.73 -9.61
CA ALA A 17 15.78 11.34 -9.79
C ALA A 17 14.96 11.22 -11.08
N ASN A 18 15.54 10.63 -12.13
CA ASN A 18 14.80 10.25 -13.32
C ASN A 18 13.99 8.98 -13.02
N VAL A 19 12.83 9.09 -12.36
CA VAL A 19 11.85 7.99 -12.32
C VAL A 19 11.31 7.83 -13.73
N GLU A 20 11.67 6.75 -14.40
CA GLU A 20 11.15 6.45 -15.73
C GLU A 20 9.72 5.94 -15.58
N VAL A 21 8.76 6.81 -15.88
CA VAL A 21 7.34 6.45 -15.89
C VAL A 21 7.07 5.60 -17.13
N VAL A 22 7.16 4.28 -16.98
CA VAL A 22 6.62 3.33 -17.97
C VAL A 22 5.14 3.09 -17.63
N ALA A 23 4.30 4.10 -17.84
CA ALA A 23 2.86 3.93 -17.70
C ALA A 23 2.33 3.07 -18.87
N SER A 24 2.15 1.77 -18.63
CA SER A 24 1.32 0.94 -19.51
C SER A 24 -0.14 1.15 -19.12
N GLU A 25 -0.80 2.18 -19.65
CA GLU A 25 -2.23 2.40 -19.45
C GLU A 25 -3.05 1.40 -20.27
N SER A 26 -3.05 0.12 -19.85
CA SER A 26 -4.06 -0.84 -20.31
C SER A 26 -5.28 -0.76 -19.39
N SER A 27 -6.41 -0.28 -19.92
CA SER A 27 -7.79 -0.40 -19.40
C SER A 27 -7.94 -0.76 -17.90
N GLY A 28 -7.48 0.11 -17.00
CA GLY A 28 -7.61 -0.06 -15.54
C GLY A 28 -6.41 -0.70 -14.83
N THR A 29 -5.22 -0.65 -15.41
CA THR A 29 -3.96 -1.06 -14.77
C THR A 29 -2.87 -0.05 -15.11
N ALA A 30 -1.93 0.15 -14.20
CA ALA A 30 -0.75 0.98 -14.39
C ALA A 30 0.38 0.51 -13.46
N TYR A 31 1.62 0.81 -13.85
CA TYR A 31 2.78 0.64 -12.98
C TYR A 31 3.82 1.73 -13.21
N TRP A 32 4.71 1.88 -12.24
CA TRP A 32 5.83 2.81 -12.24
C TRP A 32 7.05 2.07 -11.77
N GLN A 33 8.20 2.29 -12.38
CA GLN A 33 9.43 1.67 -11.92
C GLN A 33 10.59 2.64 -11.99
N TRP A 34 11.59 2.37 -11.16
CA TRP A 34 12.83 3.11 -11.18
C TRP A 34 13.95 2.24 -10.61
N GLN A 35 15.14 2.35 -11.17
CA GLN A 35 16.30 1.64 -10.66
C GLN A 35 17.57 2.44 -10.80
N GLU A 36 18.41 2.31 -9.78
CA GLU A 36 19.82 2.67 -9.81
C GLU A 36 20.61 1.68 -8.94
N GLN A 37 21.93 1.85 -8.86
CA GLN A 37 22.76 0.97 -8.05
C GLN A 37 22.35 1.05 -6.58
N GLY A 38 21.93 -0.08 -6.00
CA GLY A 38 21.52 -0.16 -4.59
C GLY A 38 20.06 0.17 -4.30
N VAL A 39 19.30 0.70 -5.27
CA VAL A 39 17.88 1.06 -5.09
C VAL A 39 17.06 0.65 -6.30
N GLN A 40 16.00 -0.12 -6.08
CA GLN A 40 15.01 -0.48 -7.09
C GLN A 40 13.63 -0.20 -6.53
N ALA A 41 12.78 0.51 -7.27
CA ALA A 41 11.48 0.93 -6.79
C ALA A 41 10.41 0.58 -7.81
N LEU A 42 9.23 0.19 -7.31
CA LEU A 42 8.12 -0.29 -8.12
C LEU A 42 6.79 0.12 -7.50
N GLY A 43 5.90 0.70 -8.30
CA GLY A 43 4.51 0.94 -7.97
C GLY A 43 3.60 0.17 -8.92
N VAL A 44 2.54 -0.44 -8.40
CA VAL A 44 1.51 -1.15 -9.18
C VAL A 44 0.14 -0.65 -8.76
N TRP A 45 -0.76 -0.48 -9.73
CA TRP A 45 -2.13 -0.04 -9.51
C TRP A 45 -3.07 -0.78 -10.47
N THR A 46 -4.18 -1.29 -9.94
CA THR A 46 -5.21 -1.99 -10.71
C THR A 46 -6.60 -1.59 -10.23
N GLU A 47 -7.52 -1.41 -11.16
CA GLU A 47 -8.95 -1.23 -10.87
C GLU A 47 -9.67 -2.56 -10.96
N ARG A 48 -10.55 -2.86 -10.00
CA ARG A 48 -11.51 -3.96 -10.10
C ARG A 48 -12.37 -3.82 -11.34
N LYS A 49 -12.79 -2.58 -11.62
CA LYS A 49 -13.60 -2.22 -12.78
C LYS A 49 -12.95 -1.05 -13.48
N ALA A 50 -12.48 -1.31 -14.71
CA ALA A 50 -11.86 -0.32 -15.56
C ALA A 50 -12.67 0.99 -15.65
N GLY A 51 -11.99 2.11 -15.41
CA GLY A 51 -12.50 3.47 -15.35
C GLY A 51 -13.19 3.85 -14.04
N ALA A 52 -13.27 2.97 -13.04
CA ALA A 52 -14.06 3.16 -11.83
C ALA A 52 -13.30 2.91 -10.52
N GLY A 53 -11.97 2.78 -10.55
CA GLY A 53 -11.20 2.49 -9.34
C GLY A 53 -11.08 3.70 -8.41
N GLU A 54 -11.29 3.47 -7.12
CA GLU A 54 -11.31 4.46 -6.04
C GLU A 54 -9.95 4.61 -5.37
N ASP A 55 -9.08 3.59 -5.46
CA ASP A 55 -7.65 3.70 -5.15
C ASP A 55 -6.99 4.86 -5.91
N ALA A 56 -6.08 5.57 -5.24
CA ALA A 56 -5.18 6.50 -5.90
C ALA A 56 -3.93 5.78 -6.40
N GLU A 57 -3.27 6.36 -7.40
CA GLU A 57 -1.98 5.88 -7.88
C GLU A 57 -0.96 5.83 -6.72
N PRO A 58 -0.16 4.75 -6.57
CA PRO A 58 0.83 4.66 -5.52
C PRO A 58 1.80 5.83 -5.55
N LEU A 59 2.20 6.29 -4.37
CA LEU A 59 3.21 7.32 -4.21
C LEU A 59 4.58 6.66 -4.05
N LEU A 60 5.56 7.13 -4.81
CA LEU A 60 6.95 6.67 -4.76
C LEU A 60 7.86 7.88 -4.99
N ILE A 61 8.62 8.23 -3.96
CA ILE A 61 9.59 9.32 -3.97
C ILE A 61 10.89 8.79 -3.39
N HIS A 62 12.00 8.98 -4.10
CA HIS A 62 13.35 8.75 -3.59
C HIS A 62 14.22 9.97 -3.88
N ARG A 63 14.99 10.42 -2.88
CA ARG A 63 15.88 11.58 -2.95
C ARG A 63 17.33 11.11 -2.85
N ASN A 64 17.94 10.82 -3.99
CA ASN A 64 19.29 10.25 -4.09
C ASN A 64 20.33 11.02 -3.23
N HIS A 65 20.31 12.35 -3.28
CA HIS A 65 21.28 13.20 -2.56
C HIS A 65 21.19 13.07 -1.04
N ALA A 66 20.02 12.74 -0.51
CA ALA A 66 19.77 12.61 0.93
C ALA A 66 19.61 11.15 1.38
N ALA A 67 19.71 10.19 0.44
CA ALA A 67 19.51 8.77 0.68
C ALA A 67 18.22 8.46 1.46
N GLU A 68 17.14 9.15 1.16
CA GLU A 68 15.84 9.00 1.84
C GLU A 68 14.68 8.98 0.85
N GLY A 69 13.52 8.52 1.28
CA GLY A 69 12.34 8.49 0.42
C GLY A 69 11.03 8.28 1.17
N LEU A 70 9.97 8.23 0.39
CA LEU A 70 8.61 7.99 0.82
C LEU A 70 7.91 7.06 -0.17
N ILE A 71 7.28 6.00 0.34
CA ILE A 71 6.30 5.21 -0.40
C ILE A 71 4.95 5.28 0.30
N ALA A 72 3.86 5.28 -0.47
CA ALA A 72 2.51 5.25 0.11
C ALA A 72 1.46 4.68 -0.85
N VAL A 73 0.35 4.22 -0.27
CA VAL A 73 -0.87 3.83 -0.98
C VAL A 73 -2.10 4.41 -0.27
N PHE A 74 -3.19 4.56 -1.02
CA PHE A 74 -4.41 5.21 -0.57
C PHE A 74 -5.60 4.49 -1.21
N ASP A 75 -6.38 3.79 -0.39
CA ASP A 75 -7.62 3.13 -0.82
C ASP A 75 -8.80 4.05 -0.54
N GLY A 76 -9.58 4.34 -1.56
CA GLY A 76 -10.81 5.11 -1.43
C GLY A 76 -11.93 4.21 -0.92
N ALA A 77 -12.38 4.39 0.32
CA ALA A 77 -13.39 3.52 0.94
C ALA A 77 -14.79 3.63 0.28
N GLY A 78 -15.04 2.85 -0.77
CA GLY A 78 -16.23 2.91 -1.61
C GLY A 78 -17.56 2.74 -0.87
N GLY A 79 -17.61 1.82 0.10
CA GLY A 79 -18.81 1.63 0.92
C GLY A 79 -19.24 2.92 1.64
N ALA A 80 -18.27 3.63 2.23
CA ALA A 80 -18.51 4.86 2.98
C ALA A 80 -18.56 6.12 2.10
N GLY A 81 -17.86 6.11 0.96
CA GLY A 81 -17.63 7.23 0.06
C GLY A 81 -18.38 7.18 -1.27
N SER A 82 -19.30 6.23 -1.47
CA SER A 82 -20.04 5.99 -2.73
C SER A 82 -20.88 7.16 -3.26
N ALA A 83 -21.07 8.23 -2.47
CA ALA A 83 -21.78 9.41 -2.94
C ALA A 83 -21.01 10.12 -4.06
N GLY A 84 -21.70 10.52 -5.12
CA GLY A 84 -21.11 11.31 -6.20
C GLY A 84 -20.52 12.63 -5.67
N ALA A 85 -19.26 12.87 -5.97
CA ALA A 85 -18.50 14.06 -5.61
C ALA A 85 -18.39 15.07 -6.77
N GLY A 86 -18.76 14.68 -7.99
CA GLY A 86 -18.78 15.57 -9.15
C GLY A 86 -18.45 14.86 -10.46
N LEU A 87 -18.33 15.66 -11.53
CA LEU A 87 -17.90 15.20 -12.85
C LEU A 87 -16.47 15.65 -13.11
N THR A 88 -15.64 14.76 -13.68
CA THR A 88 -14.35 15.12 -14.27
C THR A 88 -14.56 15.98 -15.54
N PRO A 89 -13.50 16.64 -16.05
CA PRO A 89 -13.58 17.42 -17.30
C PRO A 89 -14.06 16.62 -18.52
N ASP A 90 -13.79 15.31 -18.56
CA ASP A 90 -14.29 14.39 -19.60
C ASP A 90 -15.70 13.84 -19.31
N GLY A 91 -16.37 14.37 -18.27
CA GLY A 91 -17.77 14.10 -17.96
C GLY A 91 -18.03 12.81 -17.17
N ARG A 92 -17.00 12.17 -16.59
CA ARG A 92 -17.18 10.97 -15.76
C ARG A 92 -17.54 11.36 -14.33
N GLU A 93 -18.56 10.71 -13.78
CA GLU A 93 -18.90 10.85 -12.37
C GLU A 93 -17.86 10.17 -11.47
N ARG A 94 -17.43 10.87 -10.42
CA ARG A 94 -16.49 10.36 -9.42
C ARG A 94 -17.13 10.36 -8.05
N THR A 95 -16.77 9.37 -7.25
CA THR A 95 -17.24 9.20 -5.87
C THR A 95 -16.42 10.06 -4.91
N GLY A 96 -16.95 10.23 -3.69
CA GLY A 96 -16.19 10.85 -2.60
C GLY A 96 -14.92 10.07 -2.27
N ALA A 97 -14.99 8.73 -2.30
CA ALA A 97 -13.83 7.86 -2.10
C ALA A 97 -12.71 8.13 -3.13
N TRP A 98 -13.07 8.19 -4.42
CA TRP A 98 -12.14 8.52 -5.50
C TRP A 98 -11.43 9.87 -5.32
N VAL A 99 -12.18 10.89 -4.89
CA VAL A 99 -11.64 12.24 -4.64
C VAL A 99 -10.81 12.25 -3.36
N GLY A 100 -11.23 11.53 -2.32
CA GLY A 100 -10.56 11.43 -1.03
C GLY A 100 -9.16 10.84 -1.16
N SER A 101 -9.04 9.67 -1.80
CA SER A 101 -7.75 8.98 -1.99
C SER A 101 -6.74 9.85 -2.73
N ARG A 102 -7.14 10.49 -3.84
CA ARG A 102 -6.28 11.38 -4.63
C ARG A 102 -5.90 12.66 -3.89
N THR A 103 -6.81 13.19 -3.08
CA THR A 103 -6.51 14.35 -2.22
C THR A 103 -5.52 13.98 -1.13
N ALA A 104 -5.68 12.82 -0.49
CA ALA A 104 -4.76 12.33 0.54
C ALA A 104 -3.37 12.02 -0.05
N ARG A 105 -3.32 11.41 -1.25
CA ARG A 105 -2.09 11.21 -2.02
C ARG A 105 -1.35 12.52 -2.25
N ALA A 106 -2.02 13.52 -2.82
CA ALA A 106 -1.42 14.81 -3.11
C ALA A 106 -0.98 15.56 -1.82
N ALA A 107 -1.77 15.49 -0.75
CA ALA A 107 -1.41 16.08 0.53
C ALA A 107 -0.19 15.40 1.16
N THR A 108 -0.07 14.08 1.04
CA THR A 108 1.08 13.31 1.57
C THR A 108 2.35 13.61 0.78
N GLU A 109 2.24 13.70 -0.55
CA GLU A 109 3.32 14.17 -1.42
C GLU A 109 3.74 15.60 -1.06
N GLU A 110 2.80 16.53 -0.91
CA GLU A 110 3.06 17.91 -0.51
C GLU A 110 3.74 17.97 0.87
N TRP A 111 3.27 17.18 1.84
CA TRP A 111 3.85 17.14 3.18
C TRP A 111 5.32 16.73 3.11
N TYR A 112 5.65 15.68 2.37
CA TYR A 112 7.03 15.20 2.28
C TYR A 112 7.94 16.15 1.50
N VAL A 113 7.45 16.67 0.37
CA VAL A 113 8.21 17.57 -0.52
C VAL A 113 8.44 18.94 0.14
N ARG A 114 7.42 19.57 0.73
CA ARG A 114 7.55 20.90 1.32
C ARG A 114 8.42 20.90 2.58
N VAL A 115 8.37 19.82 3.37
CA VAL A 115 9.18 19.74 4.59
C VAL A 115 10.66 19.48 4.28
N ALA A 116 10.98 18.81 3.16
CA ALA A 116 12.33 18.74 2.64
C ALA A 116 12.96 20.12 2.32
N GLU A 117 12.11 21.13 2.07
CA GLU A 117 12.52 22.52 1.79
C GLU A 117 12.50 23.40 3.05
N ASP A 118 11.54 23.18 3.97
CA ASP A 118 11.25 24.08 5.10
C ASP A 118 11.84 23.62 6.47
N TYR A 119 12.52 22.47 6.57
CA TYR A 119 13.09 21.91 7.83
C TYR A 119 12.08 21.74 8.99
N ALA A 120 10.80 21.56 8.68
CA ALA A 120 9.79 21.23 9.69
C ALA A 120 9.88 19.76 10.14
N ASP A 121 9.24 19.40 11.25
CA ASP A 121 9.21 18.02 11.73
C ASP A 121 8.34 17.13 10.80
N LEU A 122 8.94 16.07 10.26
CA LEU A 122 8.24 15.02 9.48
C LEU A 122 7.55 14.05 10.44
N ASP A 123 6.54 14.53 11.15
CA ASP A 123 5.76 13.73 12.09
C ASP A 123 4.31 13.51 11.65
N ALA A 124 3.62 12.66 12.40
CA ALA A 124 2.23 12.31 12.13
C ALA A 124 1.28 13.50 12.29
N ALA A 125 1.61 14.46 13.17
CA ALA A 125 0.80 15.63 13.41
C ALA A 125 0.86 16.62 12.22
N GLY A 126 2.04 16.81 11.63
CA GLY A 126 2.24 17.58 10.42
C GLY A 126 1.49 16.98 9.23
N LEU A 127 1.62 15.66 9.02
CA LEU A 127 0.89 14.97 7.96
C LEU A 127 -0.63 15.08 8.16
N LYS A 128 -1.11 14.83 9.37
CA LYS A 128 -2.52 15.00 9.73
C LYS A 128 -3.03 16.42 9.44
N SER A 129 -2.28 17.45 9.85
CA SER A 129 -2.68 18.85 9.67
C SER A 129 -2.85 19.21 8.21
N LEU A 130 -1.96 18.70 7.34
CA LEU A 130 -2.07 18.93 5.90
C LEU A 130 -3.21 18.13 5.26
N LEU A 131 -3.44 16.90 5.69
CA LEU A 131 -4.60 16.09 5.27
C LEU A 131 -5.92 16.79 5.63
N ASP A 132 -6.07 17.25 6.88
CA ASP A 132 -7.24 18.01 7.35
C ASP A 132 -7.48 19.24 6.47
N LEU A 133 -6.42 20.03 6.21
CA LEU A 133 -6.50 21.24 5.40
C LEU A 133 -6.96 20.93 3.97
N ARG A 134 -6.33 19.96 3.30
CA ARG A 134 -6.59 19.65 1.90
C ARG A 134 -7.95 19.00 1.69
N LEU A 135 -8.33 18.05 2.55
CA LEU A 135 -9.65 17.42 2.49
C LEU A 135 -10.77 18.41 2.82
N GLY A 136 -10.57 19.29 3.80
CA GLY A 136 -11.52 20.36 4.12
C GLY A 136 -11.73 21.33 2.94
N GLN A 137 -10.66 21.73 2.27
CA GLN A 137 -10.74 22.57 1.06
C GLN A 137 -11.54 21.87 -0.07
N MET A 138 -11.27 20.57 -0.29
CA MET A 138 -11.97 19.79 -1.32
C MET A 138 -13.44 19.53 -0.98
N ALA A 139 -13.78 19.32 0.30
CA ALA A 139 -15.15 19.11 0.75
C ALA A 139 -16.03 20.37 0.61
N ILE A 140 -15.48 21.56 0.87
CA ILE A 140 -16.20 22.83 0.65
C ILE A 140 -16.54 23.02 -0.84
N GLY A 141 -15.64 22.59 -1.74
CA GLY A 141 -15.85 22.63 -3.19
C GLY A 141 -16.91 21.62 -3.68
N ASN A 142 -17.14 20.54 -2.93
CA ASN A 142 -18.04 19.44 -3.28
C ASN A 142 -19.02 19.13 -2.14
N PRO A 143 -19.99 20.03 -1.85
CA PRO A 143 -20.91 19.83 -0.73
C PRO A 143 -21.75 18.57 -0.95
N SER A 144 -21.49 17.53 -0.14
CA SER A 144 -22.29 16.31 -0.16
C SER A 144 -23.72 16.61 0.27
N LYS A 145 -24.72 16.15 -0.50
CA LYS A 145 -26.12 16.20 -0.06
C LYS A 145 -26.28 15.24 1.12
N LEU A 146 -26.54 15.81 2.31
CA LEU A 146 -26.89 15.17 3.59
C LEU A 146 -27.22 13.66 3.49
N GLY A 147 -26.46 12.82 4.19
CA GLY A 147 -26.71 11.39 4.33
C GLY A 147 -26.24 10.88 5.70
N GLY A 148 -26.90 9.82 6.20
CA GLY A 148 -26.77 9.34 7.59
C GLY A 148 -25.37 8.91 8.04
N SER A 149 -25.24 8.55 9.32
CA SER A 149 -23.97 8.30 10.04
C SER A 149 -23.04 7.21 9.49
N MET A 150 -23.40 6.50 8.42
CA MET A 150 -22.50 5.55 7.73
C MET A 150 -21.74 6.19 6.57
N ARG A 151 -22.25 7.27 5.97
CA ARG A 151 -21.54 7.97 4.90
C ARG A 151 -20.43 8.83 5.49
N ARG A 152 -19.32 8.92 4.76
CA ARG A 152 -18.17 9.76 5.07
C ARG A 152 -17.92 10.71 3.91
N THR A 153 -17.40 11.89 4.19
CA THR A 153 -17.04 12.87 3.17
C THR A 153 -15.58 12.67 2.81
N LEU A 154 -15.33 12.31 1.56
CA LEU A 154 -14.00 12.07 1.01
C LEU A 154 -13.17 11.02 1.79
N PRO A 155 -13.73 9.83 2.10
CA PRO A 155 -13.03 8.84 2.91
C PRO A 155 -11.92 8.12 2.14
N THR A 156 -10.81 7.85 2.81
CA THR A 156 -9.72 7.02 2.29
C THR A 156 -8.85 6.44 3.41
N THR A 157 -8.16 5.35 3.13
CA THR A 157 -7.07 4.85 3.96
C THR A 157 -5.77 5.62 3.70
N LEU A 158 -4.77 5.38 4.55
CA LEU A 158 -3.40 5.81 4.37
C LEU A 158 -2.50 4.67 4.86
N ALA A 159 -1.53 4.27 4.05
CA ALA A 159 -0.37 3.50 4.50
C ALA A 159 0.88 4.04 3.83
N SER A 160 1.82 4.54 4.64
CA SER A 160 3.03 5.19 4.14
C SER A 160 4.27 4.81 4.95
N ILE A 161 5.41 4.69 4.26
CA ILE A 161 6.72 4.50 4.87
C ILE A 161 7.64 5.63 4.41
N ARG A 162 8.06 6.48 5.34
CA ARG A 162 9.23 7.35 5.18
C ARG A 162 10.46 6.57 5.60
N TYR A 163 11.52 6.61 4.80
CA TYR A 163 12.74 5.86 5.08
C TYR A 163 14.01 6.68 4.83
N GLU A 164 15.05 6.35 5.59
CA GLU A 164 16.42 6.88 5.47
C GLU A 164 17.38 5.70 5.35
N VAL A 165 18.19 5.70 4.31
CA VAL A 165 19.17 4.67 3.97
C VAL A 165 20.54 5.10 4.50
N GLY A 166 21.10 4.30 5.40
CA GLY A 166 22.50 4.38 5.80
C GLY A 166 23.34 3.30 5.10
N ASP A 167 24.59 3.14 5.53
CA ASP A 167 25.56 2.27 4.85
C ASP A 167 25.09 0.79 4.76
N ASP A 168 24.66 0.21 5.89
CA ASP A 168 24.24 -1.22 5.98
C ASP A 168 22.84 -1.39 6.61
N ALA A 169 22.08 -0.31 6.70
CA ALA A 169 20.79 -0.30 7.38
C ALA A 169 19.85 0.75 6.82
N VAL A 170 18.55 0.50 6.98
CA VAL A 170 17.51 1.48 6.72
C VAL A 170 16.77 1.75 8.02
N ARG A 171 16.47 3.03 8.28
CA ARG A 171 15.53 3.47 9.32
C ARG A 171 14.25 3.92 8.65
N TRP A 172 13.13 3.76 9.34
CA TRP A 172 11.85 4.23 8.82
C TRP A 172 10.93 4.76 9.90
N GLN A 173 9.96 5.54 9.46
CA GLN A 173 8.75 5.87 10.17
C GLN A 173 7.57 5.48 9.28
N VAL A 174 6.69 4.63 9.81
CA VAL A 174 5.44 4.29 9.12
C VAL A 174 4.33 5.20 9.61
N PHE A 175 3.39 5.51 8.72
CA PHE A 175 2.18 6.26 9.00
C PHE A 175 0.98 5.50 8.47
N TRP A 176 -0.08 5.38 9.26
CA TRP A 176 -1.28 4.70 8.79
C TRP A 176 -2.57 5.27 9.37
N ALA A 177 -3.65 5.06 8.62
CA ALA A 177 -5.03 5.26 9.04
C ALA A 177 -5.93 4.35 8.19
N GLY A 178 -6.71 3.48 8.81
CA GLY A 178 -7.49 2.44 8.13
C GLY A 178 -6.79 1.08 8.12
N ASP A 179 -7.00 0.28 7.08
CA ASP A 179 -6.59 -1.12 6.98
C ASP A 179 -5.59 -1.41 5.85
N SER A 180 -5.19 -0.40 5.07
CA SER A 180 -4.01 -0.51 4.21
C SER A 180 -2.74 -0.70 5.06
N ARG A 181 -1.76 -1.46 4.55
CA ARG A 181 -0.65 -1.96 5.38
C ARG A 181 0.73 -1.57 4.87
N CYS A 182 1.62 -1.33 5.81
CA CYS A 182 3.07 -1.18 5.59
C CYS A 182 3.77 -2.49 5.94
N TYR A 183 4.80 -2.87 5.18
CA TYR A 183 5.57 -4.08 5.41
C TYR A 183 7.08 -3.89 5.21
N LEU A 184 7.82 -4.80 5.86
CA LEU A 184 9.20 -5.12 5.59
C LEU A 184 9.28 -6.55 5.05
N LEU A 185 9.94 -6.74 3.93
CA LEU A 185 10.39 -8.05 3.47
C LEU A 185 11.92 -8.12 3.66
N GLU A 186 12.35 -9.08 4.46
CA GLU A 186 13.75 -9.44 4.70
C GLU A 186 13.92 -10.96 4.52
N GLU A 187 15.14 -11.50 4.68
CA GLU A 187 15.40 -12.94 4.48
C GLU A 187 14.47 -13.85 5.30
N SER A 188 14.06 -13.38 6.49
CA SER A 188 13.18 -14.12 7.39
C SER A 188 11.71 -14.14 6.96
N GLY A 189 11.34 -13.34 5.96
CA GLY A 189 10.00 -13.24 5.38
C GLY A 189 9.36 -11.87 5.49
N LEU A 190 8.08 -11.82 5.07
CA LEU A 190 7.27 -10.61 5.10
C LEU A 190 6.75 -10.32 6.52
N GLN A 191 6.90 -9.07 6.96
CA GLN A 191 6.53 -8.62 8.30
C GLN A 191 5.69 -7.35 8.20
N GLN A 192 4.57 -7.30 8.90
CA GLN A 192 3.72 -6.12 8.94
C GLN A 192 4.32 -5.08 9.91
N LEU A 193 4.27 -3.80 9.50
CA LEU A 193 4.83 -2.66 10.23
C LEU A 193 3.74 -1.69 10.75
N SER A 194 2.51 -1.80 10.27
CA SER A 194 1.36 -1.00 10.71
C SER A 194 0.33 -1.86 11.44
N LEU A 195 -0.67 -1.26 12.08
CA LEU A 195 -1.81 -1.97 12.67
C LEU A 195 -3.11 -1.55 11.99
N ASP A 196 -3.91 -2.49 11.53
CA ASP A 196 -5.21 -2.13 10.94
C ASP A 196 -6.09 -1.46 12.01
N ASP A 197 -6.73 -0.35 11.65
CA ASP A 197 -7.61 0.39 12.55
C ASP A 197 -8.98 -0.29 12.66
N THR A 198 -9.01 -1.48 13.25
CA THR A 198 -10.22 -2.24 13.53
C THR A 198 -10.19 -2.82 14.96
N ASP A 199 -11.26 -3.51 15.34
CA ASP A 199 -11.39 -4.17 16.65
C ASP A 199 -10.42 -5.36 16.83
N SER A 200 -9.82 -5.89 15.76
CA SER A 200 -8.82 -6.96 15.82
C SER A 200 -7.48 -6.52 15.22
N ALA A 201 -6.38 -7.03 15.76
CA ALA A 201 -5.05 -6.90 15.16
C ALA A 201 -4.58 -8.21 14.49
N ASP A 202 -5.33 -9.30 14.61
CA ASP A 202 -4.95 -10.61 14.06
C ASP A 202 -5.25 -10.66 12.55
N ALA A 203 -4.19 -10.76 11.73
CA ALA A 203 -4.30 -10.73 10.27
C ALA A 203 -5.19 -11.83 9.68
N LEU A 204 -5.27 -13.00 10.33
CA LEU A 204 -6.15 -14.07 9.90
C LEU A 204 -7.61 -13.72 10.21
N THR A 205 -7.91 -13.20 11.40
CA THR A 205 -9.24 -12.71 11.78
C THR A 205 -9.70 -11.61 10.83
N LEU A 206 -8.85 -10.63 10.54
CA LEU A 206 -9.15 -9.54 9.60
C LEU A 206 -9.53 -10.07 8.23
N LEU A 207 -8.80 -11.07 7.73
CA LEU A 207 -9.05 -11.75 6.46
C LEU A 207 -10.33 -12.62 6.45
N ILE A 208 -10.89 -12.99 7.60
CA ILE A 208 -12.12 -13.81 7.69
C ILE A 208 -13.34 -12.93 7.91
N GLU A 209 -13.22 -11.99 8.83
CA GLU A 209 -14.36 -11.26 9.41
C GLU A 209 -14.62 -9.93 8.70
N ASP A 210 -13.61 -9.35 8.05
CA ASP A 210 -13.70 -8.04 7.39
C ASP A 210 -14.40 -6.99 8.29
N PRO A 211 -13.87 -6.74 9.50
CA PRO A 211 -14.53 -5.87 10.46
C PRO A 211 -14.51 -4.42 9.98
N PRO A 212 -15.53 -3.60 10.34
CA PRO A 212 -15.57 -2.21 9.94
C PRO A 212 -14.39 -1.42 10.52
N MET A 213 -13.80 -0.54 9.71
CA MET A 213 -12.76 0.38 10.16
C MET A 213 -13.25 1.36 11.23
N THR A 214 -12.46 1.51 12.28
CA THR A 214 -12.66 2.40 13.43
C THR A 214 -12.03 3.78 13.24
N ASN A 215 -10.98 3.87 12.42
CA ASN A 215 -10.31 5.10 12.02
C ASN A 215 -10.11 5.12 10.50
N LEU A 216 -10.36 6.26 9.88
CA LEU A 216 -10.33 6.45 8.43
C LEU A 216 -10.13 7.93 8.14
N VAL A 217 -9.24 8.27 7.20
CA VAL A 217 -9.03 9.65 6.79
C VAL A 217 -10.30 10.17 6.13
N SER A 218 -10.91 11.23 6.66
CA SER A 218 -12.11 11.83 6.06
C SER A 218 -12.22 13.32 6.39
N ALA A 219 -12.98 14.07 5.59
CA ALA A 219 -13.15 15.52 5.78
C ALA A 219 -14.20 15.88 6.84
N ASP A 220 -15.12 14.96 7.15
CA ASP A 220 -16.28 15.20 8.01
C ASP A 220 -16.12 14.73 9.44
N ARG A 221 -15.09 13.93 9.76
CA ARG A 221 -14.84 13.42 11.11
C ARG A 221 -13.38 13.55 11.49
N GLN A 222 -13.15 13.55 12.79
CA GLN A 222 -11.79 13.41 13.32
C GLN A 222 -11.26 12.01 13.00
N PHE A 223 -10.00 11.98 12.60
CA PHE A 223 -9.20 10.77 12.41
C PHE A 223 -7.84 10.96 13.08
N VAL A 224 -7.09 9.87 13.24
CA VAL A 224 -5.72 9.88 13.74
C VAL A 224 -4.81 9.35 12.64
N VAL A 225 -3.66 10.00 12.44
CA VAL A 225 -2.56 9.40 11.70
C VAL A 225 -1.69 8.70 12.73
N ASN A 226 -1.76 7.38 12.77
CA ASN A 226 -0.91 6.58 13.64
C ASN A 226 0.51 6.58 13.09
N SER A 227 1.52 6.36 13.95
CA SER A 227 2.89 6.20 13.49
C SER A 227 3.74 5.31 14.38
N ALA A 228 4.75 4.68 13.78
CA ALA A 228 5.73 3.87 14.48
C ALA A 228 7.09 3.96 13.78
N HIS A 229 8.16 3.87 14.57
CA HIS A 229 9.53 3.90 14.06
C HIS A 229 10.13 2.49 14.04
N GLY A 230 11.03 2.26 13.11
CA GLY A 230 11.76 1.00 13.04
C GLY A 230 13.04 1.10 12.21
N GLY A 231 13.72 -0.04 12.08
CA GLY A 231 14.90 -0.18 11.26
C GLY A 231 15.29 -1.64 11.03
N ALA A 232 15.98 -1.91 9.92
CA ALA A 232 16.50 -3.22 9.57
C ALA A 232 17.84 -3.08 8.84
N ARG A 233 18.56 -4.19 8.73
CA ARG A 233 19.75 -4.26 7.88
C ARG A 233 19.33 -4.33 6.43
N THR A 234 20.11 -3.71 5.56
CA THR A 234 20.05 -3.96 4.12
C THR A 234 20.85 -5.24 3.79
N PRO A 235 20.51 -5.99 2.73
CA PRO A 235 19.44 -5.71 1.79
C PRO A 235 18.03 -6.08 2.29
N CYS A 236 17.02 -5.28 1.95
CA CYS A 236 15.63 -5.51 2.32
C CYS A 236 14.65 -4.78 1.38
N VAL A 237 13.37 -5.12 1.42
CA VAL A 237 12.31 -4.42 0.68
C VAL A 237 11.30 -3.80 1.64
N LEU A 238 11.02 -2.52 1.49
CA LEU A 238 9.91 -1.84 2.15
C LEU A 238 8.74 -1.76 1.16
N LEU A 239 7.51 -2.02 1.61
CA LEU A 239 6.34 -1.87 0.75
C LEU A 239 5.10 -1.40 1.50
N CYS A 240 4.22 -0.70 0.80
CA CYS A 240 2.85 -0.42 1.21
C CYS A 240 1.89 -1.12 0.25
N ALA A 241 0.78 -1.64 0.76
CA ALA A 241 -0.26 -2.26 -0.07
C ALA A 241 -1.66 -1.93 0.47
N THR A 242 -2.62 -1.78 -0.44
CA THR A 242 -4.06 -1.80 -0.11
C THR A 242 -4.55 -3.24 0.06
N ASP A 243 -5.73 -3.40 0.65
CA ASP A 243 -6.30 -4.71 0.92
C ASP A 243 -6.57 -5.54 -0.35
N GLY A 244 -6.69 -4.93 -1.53
CA GLY A 244 -6.74 -5.64 -2.81
C GLY A 244 -5.59 -6.65 -3.02
N PHE A 245 -4.42 -6.41 -2.40
CA PHE A 245 -3.27 -7.34 -2.45
C PHE A 245 -3.27 -8.44 -1.38
N PHE A 246 -3.93 -8.25 -0.24
CA PHE A 246 -3.81 -9.19 0.90
C PHE A 246 -5.13 -9.58 1.56
N GLY A 247 -6.23 -8.93 1.24
CA GLY A 247 -7.58 -9.14 1.78
C GLY A 247 -8.38 -10.22 1.04
N TYR A 248 -7.92 -10.66 -0.14
CA TYR A 248 -8.61 -11.65 -0.96
C TYR A 248 -7.88 -13.00 -1.07
N VAL A 249 -6.81 -13.17 -0.28
CA VAL A 249 -6.03 -14.42 -0.24
C VAL A 249 -6.59 -15.42 0.77
N ARG A 250 -6.09 -16.66 0.76
CA ARG A 250 -6.62 -17.73 1.63
C ARG A 250 -6.07 -17.67 3.05
N GLY A 251 -4.89 -17.09 3.23
CA GLY A 251 -4.23 -16.91 4.51
C GLY A 251 -3.08 -15.89 4.41
N PRO A 252 -2.60 -15.31 5.51
CA PRO A 252 -1.61 -14.23 5.46
C PRO A 252 -0.31 -14.56 4.70
N ALA A 253 0.13 -15.83 4.72
CA ALA A 253 1.32 -16.29 4.01
C ALA A 253 1.18 -16.31 2.47
N ASP A 254 -0.06 -16.33 1.95
CA ASP A 254 -0.29 -16.34 0.51
C ASP A 254 0.14 -15.03 -0.15
N PHE A 255 -0.03 -13.89 0.53
CA PHE A 255 0.45 -12.61 0.01
C PHE A 255 1.97 -12.61 -0.18
N GLU A 256 2.72 -13.09 0.82
CA GLU A 256 4.18 -13.27 0.67
C GLU A 256 4.50 -14.22 -0.48
N TYR A 257 3.79 -15.36 -0.59
CA TYR A 257 4.01 -16.29 -1.70
C TYR A 257 3.81 -15.63 -3.06
N PHE A 258 2.74 -14.87 -3.27
CA PHE A 258 2.45 -14.22 -4.54
C PHE A 258 3.46 -13.12 -4.88
N LEU A 259 3.88 -12.34 -3.88
CA LEU A 259 4.95 -11.35 -4.01
C LEU A 259 6.27 -12.00 -4.44
N LEU A 260 6.69 -13.07 -3.76
CA LEU A 260 7.96 -13.74 -4.06
C LEU A 260 7.91 -14.56 -5.36
N ARG A 261 6.76 -15.16 -5.67
CA ARG A 261 6.57 -15.91 -6.92
C ARG A 261 6.67 -14.98 -8.12
N SER A 262 5.97 -13.84 -8.10
CA SER A 262 6.00 -12.86 -9.19
C SER A 262 7.41 -12.31 -9.44
N LEU A 263 8.19 -12.10 -8.38
CA LEU A 263 9.61 -11.73 -8.46
C LEU A 263 10.45 -12.86 -9.07
N SER A 264 10.27 -14.10 -8.63
CA SER A 264 11.09 -15.25 -9.06
C SER A 264 10.99 -15.56 -10.55
N THR A 265 9.84 -15.26 -11.18
CA THR A 265 9.60 -15.49 -12.61
C THR A 265 9.92 -14.28 -13.47
N ALA A 266 10.17 -13.12 -12.87
CA ALA A 266 10.51 -11.90 -13.57
C ALA A 266 11.98 -11.91 -14.04
N VAL A 267 12.24 -11.17 -15.12
CA VAL A 267 13.58 -10.98 -15.68
C VAL A 267 14.14 -9.58 -15.40
N ASP A 268 13.26 -8.62 -15.13
CA ASP A 268 13.51 -7.23 -14.78
C ASP A 268 12.31 -6.65 -14.00
N LEU A 269 12.37 -5.36 -13.63
CA LEU A 269 11.31 -4.66 -12.91
C LEU A 269 10.01 -4.55 -13.69
N ASP A 270 10.05 -4.32 -15.01
CA ASP A 270 8.85 -4.24 -15.85
C ASP A 270 8.08 -5.57 -15.87
N HIS A 271 8.82 -6.67 -16.00
CA HIS A 271 8.24 -8.01 -15.97
C HIS A 271 7.75 -8.36 -14.56
N TRP A 272 8.40 -7.88 -13.50
CA TRP A 272 7.89 -8.04 -12.14
C TRP A 272 6.58 -7.29 -11.92
N ALA A 273 6.49 -6.05 -12.40
CA ALA A 273 5.26 -5.26 -12.38
C ALA A 273 4.11 -5.99 -13.08
N SER A 274 4.39 -6.50 -14.28
CA SER A 274 3.42 -7.26 -15.08
C SER A 274 2.96 -8.53 -14.36
N ASN A 275 3.90 -9.28 -13.75
CA ASN A 275 3.59 -10.47 -12.96
C ASN A 275 2.75 -10.15 -11.72
N LEU A 276 3.01 -9.03 -11.04
CA LEU A 276 2.22 -8.58 -9.90
C LEU A 276 0.80 -8.22 -10.31
N ILE A 277 0.64 -7.47 -11.41
CA ILE A 277 -0.66 -7.13 -11.99
C ILE A 277 -1.45 -8.40 -12.35
N GLU A 278 -0.86 -9.30 -13.13
CA GLU A 278 -1.51 -10.56 -13.52
C GLU A 278 -1.90 -11.39 -12.29
N THR A 279 -1.01 -11.46 -11.29
CA THR A 279 -1.26 -12.21 -10.07
C THR A 279 -2.39 -11.60 -9.26
N VAL A 280 -2.38 -10.29 -8.97
CA VAL A 280 -3.42 -9.65 -8.16
C VAL A 280 -4.77 -9.69 -8.85
N CYS A 281 -4.84 -9.42 -10.16
CA CYS A 281 -6.07 -9.51 -10.95
C CYS A 281 -6.65 -10.93 -11.01
N SER A 282 -5.87 -11.98 -10.71
CA SER A 282 -6.36 -13.36 -10.69
C SER A 282 -7.17 -13.72 -9.44
N TYR A 283 -7.04 -12.95 -8.35
CA TYR A 283 -7.73 -13.25 -7.08
C TYR A 283 -8.44 -12.05 -6.43
N THR A 284 -8.03 -10.81 -6.70
CA THR A 284 -8.60 -9.64 -6.02
C THR A 284 -10.08 -9.46 -6.39
N GLY A 285 -10.87 -9.15 -5.39
CA GLY A 285 -12.24 -8.67 -5.57
C GLY A 285 -12.34 -7.15 -5.53
N ASP A 286 -11.22 -6.43 -5.43
CA ASP A 286 -11.16 -4.98 -5.25
C ASP A 286 -10.12 -4.29 -6.11
N ASP A 287 -10.11 -2.95 -6.07
CA ASP A 287 -8.97 -2.18 -6.52
C ASP A 287 -7.72 -2.58 -5.72
N ALA A 288 -6.55 -2.49 -6.32
CA ALA A 288 -5.32 -2.91 -5.66
C ALA A 288 -4.17 -1.98 -6.02
N SER A 289 -3.51 -1.47 -4.98
CA SER A 289 -2.36 -0.59 -5.10
C SER A 289 -1.23 -1.09 -4.23
N LEU A 290 -0.02 -1.04 -4.78
CA LEU A 290 1.21 -1.40 -4.10
C LEU A 290 2.31 -0.41 -4.46
N SER A 291 3.11 -0.02 -3.48
CA SER A 291 4.32 0.77 -3.68
C SER A 291 5.45 0.11 -2.91
N LEU A 292 6.59 -0.15 -3.54
CA LEU A 292 7.75 -0.78 -2.90
C LEU A 292 9.07 -0.13 -3.28
N VAL A 293 10.05 -0.31 -2.40
CA VAL A 293 11.46 0.01 -2.64
C VAL A 293 12.34 -1.11 -2.08
N ALA A 294 13.17 -1.67 -2.93
CA ALA A 294 14.22 -2.63 -2.60
C ALA A 294 15.55 -1.88 -2.43
N LEU A 295 16.19 -2.10 -1.28
CA LEU A 295 17.34 -1.34 -0.81
C LEU A 295 18.54 -2.27 -0.60
N GLY A 296 19.73 -1.86 -1.02
CA GLY A 296 21.00 -2.56 -0.80
C GLY A 296 21.28 -3.73 -1.75
N PHE A 297 20.46 -3.93 -2.77
CA PHE A 297 20.68 -4.96 -3.80
C PHE A 297 21.59 -4.44 -4.91
N ARG A 298 22.51 -5.30 -5.40
CA ARG A 298 23.44 -4.90 -6.47
C ARG A 298 22.71 -4.62 -7.79
N ASP A 299 21.77 -5.50 -8.13
CA ASP A 299 20.96 -5.46 -9.34
C ASP A 299 19.67 -6.28 -9.12
N PHE A 300 18.82 -6.37 -10.15
CA PHE A 300 17.56 -7.11 -10.06
C PHE A 300 17.77 -8.63 -9.91
N GLU A 301 18.86 -9.18 -10.45
CA GLU A 301 19.18 -10.60 -10.31
C GLU A 301 19.53 -10.93 -8.86
N ASP A 302 20.28 -10.05 -8.19
CA ASP A 302 20.62 -10.11 -6.76
C ASP A 302 19.34 -10.05 -5.89
N LEU A 303 18.43 -9.11 -6.19
CA LEU A 303 17.12 -9.03 -5.53
C LEU A 303 16.32 -10.33 -5.68
N ARG A 304 16.19 -10.85 -6.90
CA ARG A 304 15.48 -12.09 -7.18
C ARG A 304 16.13 -13.29 -6.50
N GLY A 305 17.46 -13.36 -6.51
CA GLY A 305 18.26 -14.43 -5.92
C GLY A 305 18.14 -14.49 -4.40
N GLN A 306 18.12 -13.33 -3.73
CA GLN A 306 18.04 -13.23 -2.26
C GLN A 306 16.83 -13.97 -1.68
N TYR A 307 15.69 -13.93 -2.39
CA TYR A 307 14.43 -14.49 -1.88
C TYR A 307 14.09 -15.88 -2.40
N ALA A 308 14.95 -16.51 -3.20
CA ALA A 308 14.67 -17.83 -3.78
C ALA A 308 14.47 -18.92 -2.71
N ALA A 309 15.31 -18.93 -1.67
CA ALA A 309 15.18 -19.87 -0.56
C ALA A 309 13.89 -19.64 0.25
N ARG A 310 13.56 -18.38 0.51
CA ARG A 310 12.34 -18.00 1.23
C ARG A 310 11.08 -18.39 0.45
N LEU A 311 11.06 -18.17 -0.87
CA LEU A 311 9.97 -18.64 -1.73
C LEU A 311 9.76 -20.16 -1.63
N GLY A 312 10.85 -20.94 -1.66
CA GLY A 312 10.79 -22.39 -1.51
C GLY A 312 10.13 -22.82 -0.20
N LEU A 313 10.51 -22.18 0.91
CA LEU A 313 9.94 -22.41 2.23
C LEU A 313 8.46 -22.02 2.27
N VAL A 314 8.12 -20.79 1.86
CA VAL A 314 6.74 -20.30 1.93
C VAL A 314 5.80 -21.14 1.07
N ARG A 315 6.26 -21.56 -0.10
CA ARG A 315 5.54 -22.46 -0.98
C ARG A 315 5.23 -23.80 -0.29
N ALA A 316 6.26 -24.47 0.22
CA ALA A 316 6.15 -25.83 0.76
C ALA A 316 5.40 -25.88 2.10
N GLU A 317 5.61 -24.89 2.98
CA GLU A 317 5.09 -24.94 4.35
C GLU A 317 3.69 -24.33 4.50
N PHE A 318 3.33 -23.37 3.64
CA PHE A 318 2.09 -22.59 3.78
C PHE A 318 1.20 -22.68 2.55
N TRP A 319 1.71 -22.32 1.36
CA TRP A 319 0.87 -22.19 0.16
C TRP A 319 0.36 -23.54 -0.39
N GLU A 320 1.23 -24.53 -0.58
CA GLU A 320 0.85 -25.85 -1.12
C GLU A 320 -0.12 -26.59 -0.18
N PRO A 321 0.12 -26.68 1.14
CA PRO A 321 -0.81 -27.33 2.06
C PRO A 321 -2.18 -26.64 2.10
N LEU A 322 -2.21 -25.30 2.12
CA LEU A 322 -3.47 -24.56 2.18
C LEU A 322 -4.28 -24.70 0.88
N ARG A 323 -3.60 -24.66 -0.28
CA ARG A 323 -4.21 -24.94 -1.58
C ARG A 323 -4.77 -26.37 -1.66
N ALA A 324 -4.05 -27.36 -1.15
CA ALA A 324 -4.51 -28.74 -1.14
C ALA A 324 -5.74 -28.92 -0.25
N ALA A 325 -5.78 -28.25 0.91
CA ALA A 325 -6.93 -28.27 1.81
C ALA A 325 -8.16 -27.58 1.19
N GLU A 326 -7.97 -26.47 0.48
CA GLU A 326 -9.03 -25.75 -0.25
C GLU A 326 -9.65 -26.57 -1.38
N ALA A 327 -8.82 -27.35 -2.09
CA ALA A 327 -9.29 -28.23 -3.18
C ALA A 327 -10.08 -29.44 -2.67
N GLY A 328 -10.02 -29.75 -1.37
CA GLY A 328 -10.83 -30.78 -0.75
C GLY A 328 -12.30 -30.34 -0.61
N THR A 329 -13.21 -31.30 -0.42
CA THR A 329 -14.63 -31.01 -0.19
C THR A 329 -14.97 -30.74 1.29
N ASP A 330 -13.99 -30.86 2.19
CA ASP A 330 -14.18 -30.72 3.62
C ASP A 330 -13.80 -29.30 4.09
N ARG A 331 -14.84 -28.51 4.37
CA ARG A 331 -14.68 -27.13 4.86
C ARG A 331 -14.02 -27.05 6.23
N GLU A 332 -14.28 -28.01 7.12
CA GLU A 332 -13.68 -28.03 8.46
C GLU A 332 -12.18 -28.27 8.37
N CYS A 333 -11.76 -29.19 7.49
CA CYS A 333 -10.36 -29.43 7.18
C CYS A 333 -9.65 -28.17 6.66
N PHE A 334 -10.27 -27.42 5.73
CA PHE A 334 -9.70 -26.16 5.25
C PHE A 334 -9.56 -25.12 6.37
N VAL A 335 -10.58 -24.94 7.22
CA VAL A 335 -10.51 -23.99 8.34
C VAL A 335 -9.40 -24.37 9.32
N ALA A 336 -9.28 -25.65 9.67
CA ALA A 336 -8.22 -26.14 10.54
C ALA A 336 -6.82 -25.93 9.93
N ALA A 337 -6.65 -26.24 8.63
CA ALA A 337 -5.39 -26.02 7.91
C ALA A 337 -5.01 -24.55 7.85
N ARG A 338 -5.98 -23.66 7.58
CA ARG A 338 -5.79 -22.21 7.56
C ARG A 338 -5.34 -21.68 8.92
N LYS A 339 -5.98 -22.12 10.01
CA LYS A 339 -5.60 -21.74 11.38
C LYS A 339 -4.19 -22.25 11.75
N GLY A 340 -3.89 -23.52 11.49
CA GLY A 340 -2.56 -24.09 11.78
C GLY A 340 -1.43 -23.53 10.90
N SER A 341 -1.77 -23.07 9.69
CA SER A 341 -0.84 -22.30 8.84
C SER A 341 -0.49 -20.96 9.49
N TRP A 342 -1.52 -20.21 9.94
CA TRP A 342 -1.34 -18.92 10.59
C TRP A 342 -0.56 -19.04 11.91
N GLU A 343 -0.89 -20.00 12.78
CA GLU A 343 -0.19 -20.20 14.06
C GLU A 343 1.34 -20.35 13.88
N ARG A 344 1.78 -20.99 12.80
CA ARG A 344 3.21 -21.16 12.48
C ARG A 344 3.83 -19.92 11.84
N TYR A 345 3.08 -19.21 10.99
CA TYR A 345 3.56 -18.05 10.24
C TYR A 345 3.57 -16.75 11.07
N ARG A 346 2.62 -16.61 11.99
CA ARG A 346 2.31 -15.41 12.77
C ARG A 346 3.52 -14.77 13.46
N SER A 347 4.30 -15.58 14.19
CA SER A 347 5.43 -15.05 14.97
C SER A 347 6.49 -14.34 14.11
N GLY A 348 6.68 -14.79 12.86
CA GLY A 348 7.56 -14.12 11.91
C GLY A 348 6.94 -12.84 11.37
N TYR A 349 5.66 -12.91 11.00
CA TYR A 349 4.89 -11.82 10.40
C TYR A 349 4.67 -10.62 11.34
N GLU A 350 4.33 -10.88 12.60
CA GLU A 350 3.99 -9.84 13.59
C GLU A 350 5.21 -9.33 14.37
N ARG A 351 6.42 -9.86 14.09
CA ARG A 351 7.65 -9.59 14.87
C ARG A 351 7.96 -8.10 15.05
N ARG A 352 7.60 -7.28 14.08
CA ARG A 352 7.84 -5.83 14.04
C ARG A 352 6.57 -5.00 14.11
N MET A 353 5.41 -5.63 14.33
CA MET A 353 4.17 -4.90 14.45
C MET A 353 4.20 -4.00 15.68
N PRO A 354 3.66 -2.78 15.59
CA PRO A 354 3.41 -1.94 16.76
C PRO A 354 2.49 -2.67 17.74
N PHE A 355 2.61 -2.36 19.03
CA PHE A 355 1.67 -2.83 20.06
C PHE A 355 0.59 -1.76 20.28
N LYS A 356 -0.67 -2.16 20.47
CA LYS A 356 -1.68 -1.24 21.02
C LYS A 356 -1.35 -1.03 22.50
N GLU A 357 -1.39 0.21 22.99
CA GLU A 357 -1.04 0.53 24.40
C GLU A 357 -1.90 -0.23 25.43
N GLU A 358 -3.06 -0.74 25.03
CA GLU A 358 -3.98 -1.53 25.88
C GLU A 358 -3.47 -2.95 26.20
N ASP A 359 -2.41 -3.43 25.53
CA ASP A 359 -1.81 -4.75 25.75
C ASP A 359 -0.61 -4.74 26.72
N ARG A 360 -0.42 -3.66 27.51
CA ARG A 360 0.64 -3.53 28.52
C ARG A 360 0.21 -3.81 29.96
#